data_AF-A0A8T5IHB1-F1
#
_entry.id   AF-A0A8T5IHB1-F1
#
_cell.length_a   1.000
_cell.length_b   1.000
_cell.length_c   1.000
_cell.angle_alpha   90.00
_cell.angle_beta   90.00
_cell.angle_gamma   90.00
#
_symmetry.space_group_name_H-M   'P 1'
#
loop_
_entity.id
_entity.type
_entity.pdbx_description
1 polymer ?
#
loop_
_entity_poly.entity_id
_entity_poly.type
_entity_poly.pdbx_seq_one_letter_code
_entity_poly.pdbx_strand_id
1 'polypeptide(L)'
;MIHPNFPDGRIALFVGDECAGIHEMLFISTLVMLTDGVPQRLKLRGIAVLCSLVFILNLMRLTLLYHFARSGCDADPRGVWCANEMYEFHKIMFEYGFLLILVGMWTAWFYWVGGPKRVREAAESETGGWKISFRQQWKSIHIGLIAIATILFILAASSWTGDETQSAINEMEDCDSLNEISARCGQAMRNYDDAISTAWSLGTLGIMTIAGTSINIQRPENNLESE
;
A
#
# COMPACT_ATOMS: atom_id res chain seq x y z
N MET A 1 -13.53 -21.42 7.70
CA MET A 1 -14.40 -21.69 8.88
C MET A 1 -15.56 -22.57 8.43
N ILE A 2 -16.03 -23.52 9.24
CA ILE A 2 -17.10 -24.47 8.86
C ILE A 2 -18.40 -24.09 9.59
N HIS A 3 -19.48 -23.81 8.86
CA HIS A 3 -20.80 -23.52 9.44
C HIS A 3 -21.92 -24.15 8.59
N PRO A 4 -22.97 -24.76 9.18
CA PRO A 4 -24.02 -25.47 8.43
C PRO A 4 -24.79 -24.60 7.43
N ASN A 5 -24.89 -23.30 7.71
CA ASN A 5 -25.64 -22.34 6.92
C ASN A 5 -24.81 -21.70 5.79
N PHE A 6 -23.51 -22.00 5.71
CA PHE A 6 -22.69 -21.55 4.59
C PHE A 6 -22.96 -22.41 3.34
N PRO A 7 -22.88 -21.84 2.13
CA PRO A 7 -22.85 -22.61 0.89
C PRO A 7 -21.69 -23.61 0.97
N ASP A 8 -21.95 -24.90 0.72
CA ASP A 8 -20.96 -25.99 0.87
C ASP A 8 -20.24 -26.08 2.24
N GLY A 9 -20.84 -25.49 3.28
CA GLY A 9 -20.28 -25.46 4.64
C GLY A 9 -19.08 -24.54 4.80
N ARG A 10 -18.69 -23.74 3.80
CA ARG A 10 -17.53 -22.83 3.82
C ARG A 10 -17.82 -21.55 3.06
N ILE A 11 -17.34 -20.42 3.57
CA ILE A 11 -17.24 -19.18 2.80
C ILE A 11 -15.77 -18.95 2.46
N ALA A 12 -15.49 -18.70 1.18
CA ALA A 12 -14.18 -18.31 0.72
C ALA A 12 -13.94 -16.85 1.12
N LEU A 13 -13.18 -16.65 2.20
CA LEU A 13 -12.50 -15.39 2.47
C LEU A 13 -11.12 -15.52 1.83
N PHE A 14 -10.84 -14.72 0.81
CA PHE A 14 -9.46 -14.48 0.42
C PHE A 14 -8.81 -13.69 1.56
N VAL A 15 -7.79 -14.29 2.18
CA VAL A 15 -7.05 -13.70 3.30
C VAL A 15 -5.64 -13.47 2.80
N GLY A 16 -5.38 -12.32 2.18
CA GLY A 16 -4.04 -11.87 1.83
C GLY A 16 -3.37 -11.08 2.96
N ASP A 17 -2.22 -10.48 2.66
CA ASP A 17 -1.41 -9.69 3.60
C ASP A 17 -2.16 -8.45 4.14
N GLU A 18 -3.14 -7.97 3.38
CA GLU A 18 -4.11 -6.95 3.77
C GLU A 18 -5.04 -7.39 4.91
N CYS A 19 -5.30 -8.69 5.04
CA CYS A 19 -6.13 -9.23 6.13
C CYS A 19 -5.34 -9.42 7.44
N ALA A 20 -4.03 -9.67 7.35
CA ALA A 20 -3.12 -9.80 8.49
C ALA A 20 -2.76 -8.45 9.15
N GLY A 21 -3.14 -7.33 8.55
CA GLY A 21 -2.91 -6.01 9.10
C GLY A 21 -1.52 -5.43 8.80
N ILE A 22 -0.75 -6.07 7.92
CA ILE A 22 0.66 -5.72 7.65
C ILE A 22 0.74 -4.36 6.98
N HIS A 23 -0.17 -4.10 6.03
CA HIS A 23 -0.21 -2.84 5.30
C HIS A 23 -0.45 -1.66 6.26
N GLU A 24 -1.39 -1.80 7.19
CA GLU A 24 -1.73 -0.78 8.19
C GLU A 24 -0.57 -0.53 9.16
N MET A 25 0.14 -1.59 9.57
CA MET A 25 1.34 -1.48 10.40
C MET A 25 2.49 -0.77 9.69
N LEU A 26 2.71 -1.07 8.41
CA LEU A 26 3.74 -0.43 7.59
C LEU A 26 3.41 1.05 7.37
N PHE A 27 2.14 1.37 7.09
CA PHE A 27 1.66 2.73 6.92
C PHE A 27 1.90 3.58 8.19
N ILE A 28 1.44 3.13 9.36
CA ILE A 28 1.57 3.90 10.60
C ILE A 28 3.04 4.05 11.03
N SER A 29 3.84 3.00 10.82
CA SER A 29 5.28 3.03 11.10
C SER A 29 5.99 4.07 10.25
N THR A 30 5.63 4.14 8.96
CA THR A 30 6.21 5.09 8.00
C THR A 30 5.84 6.52 8.37
N LEU A 31 4.57 6.79 8.71
CA LEU A 31 4.13 8.12 9.17
C LEU A 31 4.89 8.60 10.41
N VAL A 32 5.09 7.72 11.40
CA VAL A 32 5.87 8.05 12.61
C VAL A 32 7.34 8.29 12.26
N MET A 33 7.90 7.48 11.36
CA MET A 33 9.31 7.58 10.97
C MET A 33 9.62 8.88 10.23
N LEU A 34 8.73 9.31 9.33
CA LEU A 34 8.83 10.55 8.56
C LEU A 34 8.51 11.82 9.36
N THR A 35 8.11 11.69 10.63
CA THR A 35 7.84 12.86 11.48
C THR A 35 9.13 13.55 11.91
N ASP A 36 9.37 14.78 11.47
CA ASP A 36 10.58 15.53 11.80
C ASP A 36 10.62 16.07 13.24
N GLY A 37 11.83 16.31 13.74
CA GLY A 37 12.07 16.90 15.07
C GLY A 37 11.81 15.96 16.26
N VAL A 38 11.36 14.71 16.05
CA VAL A 38 11.11 13.72 17.10
C VAL A 38 12.31 12.76 17.26
N PRO A 39 12.83 12.54 18.48
CA PRO A 39 13.98 11.67 18.69
C PRO A 39 13.64 10.20 18.41
N GLN A 40 14.62 9.46 17.86
CA GLN A 40 14.44 8.07 17.40
C GLN A 40 13.88 7.13 18.48
N ARG A 41 14.26 7.32 19.74
CA ARG A 41 13.72 6.52 20.86
C ARG A 41 12.22 6.71 21.06
N LEU A 42 11.72 7.94 20.86
CA LEU A 42 10.30 8.25 21.00
C LEU A 42 9.51 7.80 19.77
N LYS A 43 10.12 7.86 18.58
CA LYS A 43 9.58 7.25 17.35
C LYS A 43 9.40 5.74 17.52
N LEU A 44 10.43 5.01 17.94
CA LEU A 44 10.36 3.56 18.14
C LEU A 44 9.32 3.14 19.20
N ARG A 45 9.22 3.89 20.31
CA ARG A 45 8.16 3.68 21.31
C ARG A 45 6.77 3.94 20.73
N GLY A 46 6.61 5.01 19.95
CA GLY A 46 5.38 5.34 19.25
C GLY A 46 4.96 4.25 18.27
N ILE A 47 5.89 3.78 17.43
CA ILE A 47 5.69 2.68 16.48
C ILE A 47 5.23 1.42 17.23
N ALA A 48 5.92 1.03 18.30
CA ALA A 48 5.55 -0.17 19.06
C ALA A 48 4.12 -0.10 19.62
N VAL A 49 3.73 1.04 20.20
CA VAL A 49 2.38 1.24 20.75
C VAL A 49 1.32 1.29 19.65
N LEU A 50 1.54 2.08 18.60
CA LEU A 50 0.58 2.25 17.50
C LEU A 50 0.40 0.96 16.71
N CYS A 51 1.48 0.23 16.40
CA CYS A 51 1.39 -1.08 15.75
C CYS A 51 0.65 -2.10 16.61
N SER A 52 0.84 -2.08 17.93
CA SER A 52 0.09 -2.96 18.85
C SER A 52 -1.41 -2.66 18.82
N LEU A 53 -1.79 -1.38 18.80
CA LEU A 53 -3.19 -0.97 18.69
C LEU A 53 -3.79 -1.37 17.34
N VAL A 54 -3.07 -1.18 16.24
CA VAL A 54 -3.48 -1.60 14.90
C VAL A 54 -3.64 -3.11 14.82
N PHE A 55 -2.76 -3.89 15.44
CA PHE A 55 -2.90 -5.34 15.51
C PHE A 55 -4.21 -5.77 16.20
N ILE A 56 -4.56 -5.13 17.33
CA ILE A 56 -5.82 -5.40 18.04
C ILE A 56 -7.03 -5.02 17.17
N LEU A 57 -6.99 -3.88 16.48
CA LEU A 57 -8.06 -3.47 15.56
C LEU A 57 -8.23 -4.46 14.40
N ASN A 58 -7.14 -5.00 13.88
CA ASN A 58 -7.19 -6.02 12.83
C ASN A 58 -7.79 -7.34 13.33
N LEU A 59 -7.46 -7.76 14.55
CA LEU A 59 -8.13 -8.90 15.17
C LEU A 59 -9.63 -8.65 15.34
N MET A 60 -10.01 -7.44 15.80
CA MET A 60 -11.42 -7.06 15.94
C MET A 60 -12.15 -7.11 14.60
N ARG A 61 -11.55 -6.59 13.52
CA ARG A 61 -12.11 -6.70 12.15
C ARG A 61 -12.41 -8.14 11.78
N LEU A 62 -11.45 -9.05 11.98
CA LEU A 62 -11.62 -10.47 11.65
C LEU A 62 -12.79 -11.10 12.43
N THR A 63 -12.94 -10.75 13.71
CA THR A 63 -14.07 -11.24 14.51
C THR A 63 -15.42 -10.66 14.07
N LEU A 64 -15.45 -9.39 13.66
CA LEU A 64 -16.67 -8.74 13.16
C LEU A 64 -17.06 -9.27 11.77
N LEU A 65 -16.10 -9.49 10.88
CA LEU A 65 -16.34 -10.12 9.57
C LEU A 65 -17.02 -11.48 9.74
N TYR A 66 -16.57 -12.29 10.70
CA TYR A 66 -17.22 -13.56 11.02
C TYR A 66 -18.67 -13.37 11.48
N HIS A 67 -18.93 -12.36 12.32
CA HIS A 67 -20.26 -12.07 12.82
C HIS A 67 -21.21 -11.67 11.69
N PHE A 68 -20.79 -10.75 10.81
CA PHE A 68 -21.58 -10.32 9.65
C PHE A 68 -21.76 -11.42 8.61
N ALA A 69 -20.77 -12.30 8.42
CA ALA A 69 -20.92 -13.47 7.57
C ALA A 69 -21.97 -14.44 8.13
N ARG A 70 -22.01 -14.61 9.46
CA ARG A 70 -23.01 -15.46 10.10
C ARG A 70 -24.42 -14.87 9.99
N SER A 71 -24.59 -13.58 10.28
CA SER A 71 -25.92 -12.92 10.24
C SER A 71 -26.53 -12.99 8.84
N GLY A 72 -25.75 -12.68 7.79
CA GLY A 72 -26.23 -12.76 6.41
C GLY A 72 -26.63 -14.18 6.00
N CYS A 73 -25.84 -15.20 6.39
CA CYS A 73 -26.14 -16.60 6.05
C CYS A 73 -27.21 -17.25 6.94
N ASP A 74 -27.46 -16.72 8.13
CA ASP A 74 -28.61 -17.14 8.95
C ASP A 74 -29.92 -16.57 8.37
N ALA A 75 -29.87 -15.41 7.69
CA ALA A 75 -31.02 -14.78 7.03
C ALA A 75 -31.35 -15.37 5.64
N ASP A 76 -30.34 -15.75 4.86
CA ASP A 76 -30.50 -16.39 3.54
C ASP A 76 -29.65 -17.68 3.43
N PRO A 77 -30.08 -18.79 4.07
CA PRO A 77 -29.28 -20.02 4.14
C PRO A 77 -29.02 -20.61 2.76
N ARG A 78 -27.74 -20.74 2.39
CA ARG A 78 -27.27 -21.23 1.07
C ARG A 78 -27.74 -20.40 -0.13
N GLY A 79 -28.28 -19.21 0.10
CA GLY A 79 -28.64 -18.28 -0.97
C GLY A 79 -27.43 -17.49 -1.46
N VAL A 80 -27.59 -16.84 -2.60
CA VAL A 80 -26.54 -16.06 -3.27
C VAL A 80 -26.15 -14.81 -2.43
N TRP A 81 -27.05 -14.35 -1.56
CA TRP A 81 -26.86 -13.12 -0.77
C TRP A 81 -26.25 -13.34 0.62
N CYS A 82 -25.95 -14.58 1.00
CA CYS A 82 -25.46 -14.92 2.34
C CYS A 82 -24.14 -14.20 2.71
N ALA A 83 -23.26 -13.92 1.75
CA ALA A 83 -22.02 -13.19 1.98
C ALA A 83 -22.14 -11.66 1.89
N ASN A 84 -23.31 -11.12 1.56
CA ASN A 84 -23.48 -9.70 1.20
C ASN A 84 -23.20 -8.75 2.38
N GLU A 85 -23.70 -9.07 3.58
CA GLU A 85 -23.45 -8.24 4.77
C GLU A 85 -21.97 -8.21 5.17
N MET A 86 -21.28 -9.35 5.04
CA MET A 86 -19.84 -9.43 5.26
C MET A 86 -19.08 -8.56 4.24
N TYR A 87 -19.46 -8.65 2.96
CA TYR A 87 -18.85 -7.91 1.88
C TYR A 87 -19.02 -6.40 2.04
N GLU A 88 -20.23 -5.93 2.33
CA GLU A 88 -20.54 -4.52 2.60
C GLU A 88 -19.68 -3.96 3.75
N PHE A 89 -19.62 -4.68 4.87
CA PHE A 89 -18.78 -4.27 6.00
C PHE A 89 -17.29 -4.24 5.63
N HIS A 90 -16.81 -5.27 4.92
CA HIS A 90 -15.42 -5.34 4.48
C HIS A 90 -15.06 -4.16 3.58
N LYS A 91 -15.91 -3.85 2.60
CA LYS A 91 -15.73 -2.76 1.65
C LYS A 91 -15.67 -1.40 2.33
N ILE A 92 -16.62 -1.09 3.22
CA ILE A 92 -16.65 0.19 3.95
C ILE A 92 -15.37 0.37 4.80
N MET A 93 -14.96 -0.69 5.50
CA MET A 93 -13.76 -0.65 6.32
C MET A 93 -12.49 -0.44 5.49
N PHE A 94 -12.40 -1.11 4.33
CA PHE A 94 -11.26 -1.02 3.43
C PHE A 94 -11.17 0.35 2.73
N GLU A 95 -12.28 0.88 2.22
CA GLU A 95 -12.29 2.14 1.47
C GLU A 95 -12.08 3.37 2.37
N TYR A 96 -12.67 3.37 3.58
CA TYR A 96 -12.70 4.57 4.43
C TYR A 96 -12.27 4.32 5.88
N GLY A 97 -12.68 3.19 6.46
CA GLY A 97 -12.54 2.93 7.89
C GLY A 97 -11.10 2.97 8.39
N PHE A 98 -10.23 2.13 7.80
CA PHE A 98 -8.84 2.02 8.27
C PHE A 98 -8.04 3.30 8.05
N LEU A 99 -8.18 3.95 6.90
CA LEU A 99 -7.44 5.18 6.62
C LEU A 99 -7.77 6.27 7.65
N LEU A 100 -9.05 6.49 7.94
CA LEU A 100 -9.49 7.49 8.92
C LEU A 100 -8.97 7.16 10.34
N ILE A 101 -9.06 5.90 10.76
CA ILE A 101 -8.58 5.47 12.08
C ILE A 101 -7.06 5.66 12.18
N LEU A 102 -6.29 5.25 11.18
CA LEU A 102 -4.83 5.35 11.18
C LEU A 102 -4.35 6.80 11.19
N VAL A 103 -4.93 7.65 10.34
CA VAL A 103 -4.61 9.08 10.31
C VAL A 103 -5.01 9.74 11.63
N GLY A 104 -6.17 9.39 12.21
CA GLY A 104 -6.61 9.90 13.50
C GLY A 104 -5.67 9.50 14.65
N MET A 105 -5.28 8.23 14.72
CA MET A 105 -4.33 7.72 15.72
C MET A 105 -2.95 8.39 15.59
N TRP A 106 -2.43 8.49 14.37
CA TRP A 106 -1.18 9.21 14.12
C TRP A 106 -1.28 10.67 14.53
N THR A 107 -2.38 11.35 14.17
CA THR A 107 -2.61 12.76 14.50
C THR A 107 -2.62 12.95 16.02
N ALA A 108 -3.36 12.11 16.75
CA ALA A 108 -3.40 12.15 18.22
C ALA A 108 -2.00 11.96 18.83
N TRP A 109 -1.24 10.98 18.33
CA TRP A 109 0.14 10.76 18.74
C TRP A 109 1.05 11.95 18.43
N PHE A 110 0.95 12.51 17.21
CA PHE A 110 1.76 13.64 16.73
C PHE A 110 1.56 14.90 17.60
N TYR A 111 0.30 15.22 17.94
CA TYR A 111 0.00 16.31 18.88
C TYR A 111 0.55 16.01 20.28
N TRP A 112 0.41 14.77 20.76
CA TRP A 112 0.88 14.38 22.09
C TRP A 112 2.40 14.49 22.27
N VAL A 113 3.19 14.15 21.25
CA VAL A 113 4.66 14.31 21.30
C VAL A 113 5.15 15.75 21.04
N GLY A 114 4.23 16.71 20.88
CA GLY A 114 4.54 18.11 20.59
C GLY A 114 5.00 18.35 19.15
N GLY A 115 4.60 17.48 18.22
CA GLY A 115 5.01 17.48 16.81
C GLY A 115 4.99 18.85 16.13
N PRO A 116 3.90 19.65 16.20
CA PRO A 116 3.83 20.93 15.50
C PRO A 116 4.94 21.93 15.88
N LYS A 117 5.31 21.99 17.17
CA LYS A 117 6.38 22.89 17.63
C LYS A 117 7.75 22.42 17.14
N ARG A 118 7.98 21.10 17.22
CA ARG A 118 9.25 20.46 16.86
C ARG A 118 9.54 20.48 15.37
N VAL A 119 8.51 20.30 14.54
CA VAL A 119 8.62 20.40 13.08
C VAL A 119 8.92 21.84 12.67
N ARG A 120 8.28 22.84 13.30
CA ARG A 120 8.57 24.25 13.05
C ARG A 120 10.01 24.61 13.44
N GLU A 121 10.46 24.19 14.62
CA GLU A 121 11.83 24.39 15.09
C GLU A 121 12.86 23.70 14.17
N ALA A 122 12.56 22.49 13.68
CA ALA A 122 13.41 21.79 12.72
C ALA A 122 13.51 22.55 11.38
N ALA A 123 12.38 23.04 10.85
CA ALA A 123 12.33 23.81 9.62
C ALA A 123 13.07 25.16 9.72
N GLU A 124 13.00 25.83 10.87
CA GLU A 124 13.73 27.08 11.12
C GLU A 124 15.25 26.86 11.28
N SER A 125 15.68 25.68 11.72
CA SER A 125 17.09 25.33 11.93
C SER A 125 17.83 24.86 10.67
N GLU A 126 17.13 24.61 9.56
CA GLU A 126 17.72 24.15 8.30
C GLU A 126 18.41 25.31 7.54
N THR A 127 19.60 25.70 7.99
CA THR A 127 20.46 26.65 7.26
C THR A 127 21.37 25.90 6.29
N GLY A 128 20.95 25.78 5.03
CA GLY A 128 21.79 25.24 3.94
C GLY A 128 21.09 24.17 3.11
N GLY A 129 20.04 24.56 2.38
CA GLY A 129 19.27 23.64 1.54
C GLY A 129 20.11 23.00 0.43
N TRP A 130 19.88 21.72 0.19
CA TRP A 130 20.42 21.00 -0.96
C TRP A 130 20.01 21.70 -2.26
N LYS A 131 20.99 22.03 -3.12
CA LYS A 131 20.70 22.58 -4.45
C LYS A 131 20.47 21.43 -5.41
N ILE A 132 19.21 21.23 -5.77
CA ILE A 132 18.79 20.31 -6.83
C ILE A 132 18.96 21.04 -8.16
N SER A 133 19.77 20.49 -9.06
CA SER A 133 19.98 21.04 -10.41
C SER A 133 19.78 19.95 -11.46
N PHE A 134 19.24 20.30 -12.63
CA PHE A 134 19.15 19.37 -13.75
C PHE A 134 20.52 19.20 -14.42
N ARG A 135 20.89 17.94 -14.70
CA ARG A 135 22.17 17.60 -15.32
C ARG A 135 22.20 18.08 -16.77
N GLN A 136 23.11 19.01 -17.06
CA GLN A 136 23.33 19.55 -18.42
C GLN A 136 24.37 18.76 -19.22
N GLN A 137 25.30 18.06 -18.55
CA GLN A 137 26.36 17.28 -19.20
C GLN A 137 26.10 15.77 -19.09
N TRP A 138 25.96 15.12 -20.24
CA TRP A 138 25.65 13.69 -20.36
C TRP A 138 26.89 12.91 -20.77
N LYS A 139 27.22 11.86 -20.01
CA LYS A 139 28.29 10.89 -20.30
C LYS A 139 27.67 9.61 -20.87
N SER A 140 28.46 8.79 -21.56
CA SER A 140 27.99 7.53 -22.17
C SER A 140 27.31 6.58 -21.17
N ILE A 141 27.73 6.59 -19.89
CA ILE A 141 27.10 5.79 -18.83
C ILE A 141 25.66 6.24 -18.52
N HIS A 142 25.38 7.56 -18.58
CA HIS A 142 24.04 8.10 -18.34
C HIS A 142 23.09 7.78 -19.49
N ILE A 143 23.61 7.79 -20.72
CA ILE A 143 22.86 7.37 -21.91
C ILE A 143 22.53 5.88 -21.83
N GLY A 144 23.48 5.04 -21.38
CA GLY A 144 23.23 3.62 -21.13
C GLY A 144 22.15 3.36 -20.08
N LEU A 145 22.14 4.13 -18.98
CA LEU A 145 21.10 4.03 -17.95
C LEU A 145 19.71 4.45 -18.45
N ILE A 146 19.63 5.49 -19.29
CA ILE A 146 18.36 5.85 -19.94
C ILE A 146 17.89 4.72 -20.86
N ALA A 147 18.78 4.12 -21.65
CA ALA A 147 18.40 3.02 -22.53
C ALA A 147 17.84 1.82 -21.75
N ILE A 148 18.44 1.49 -20.60
CA ILE A 148 17.90 0.46 -19.69
C ILE A 148 16.53 0.86 -19.15
N ALA A 149 16.35 2.11 -18.72
CA ALA A 149 15.05 2.59 -18.25
C ALA A 149 13.98 2.50 -19.33
N THR A 150 14.30 2.83 -20.58
CA THR A 150 13.39 2.66 -21.73
C THR A 150 13.00 1.19 -21.94
N ILE A 151 13.95 0.25 -21.83
CA ILE A 151 13.65 -1.19 -21.91
C ILE A 151 12.70 -1.60 -20.79
N LEU A 152 12.91 -1.13 -19.55
CA LEU A 152 12.02 -1.42 -18.43
C LEU A 152 10.58 -0.94 -18.70
N PHE A 153 10.40 0.24 -19.31
CA PHE A 153 9.07 0.72 -19.70
C PHE A 153 8.43 -0.13 -20.79
N ILE A 154 9.20 -0.61 -21.77
CA ILE A 154 8.68 -1.51 -22.81
C ILE A 154 8.21 -2.83 -22.17
N LEU A 155 9.00 -3.39 -21.26
CA LEU A 155 8.63 -4.62 -20.55
C LEU A 155 7.39 -4.40 -19.67
N ALA A 156 7.31 -3.27 -18.96
CA ALA A 156 6.14 -2.89 -18.19
C ALA A 156 4.88 -2.79 -19.06
N ALA A 157 4.98 -2.15 -20.22
CA ALA A 157 3.88 -2.04 -21.18
C ALA A 157 3.46 -3.42 -21.70
N SER A 158 4.42 -4.29 -22.06
CA SER A 158 4.11 -5.64 -22.54
C SER A 158 3.45 -6.53 -21.48
N SER A 159 3.77 -6.32 -20.19
CA SER A 159 3.10 -7.02 -19.08
C SER A 159 1.62 -6.66 -19.00
N TRP A 160 1.28 -5.39 -19.24
CA TRP A 160 -0.11 -4.93 -19.22
C TRP A 160 -0.88 -5.31 -20.49
N THR A 161 -0.28 -5.15 -21.66
CA THR A 161 -0.95 -5.37 -22.96
C THR A 161 -0.84 -6.80 -23.47
N GLY A 162 -0.17 -7.69 -22.74
CA GLY A 162 0.02 -9.08 -23.15
C GLY A 162 -1.28 -9.88 -23.19
N ASP A 163 -1.32 -10.89 -24.06
CA ASP A 163 -2.51 -11.73 -24.27
C ASP A 163 -2.98 -12.42 -22.97
N GLU A 164 -2.05 -12.79 -22.09
CA GLU A 164 -2.35 -13.40 -20.79
C GLU A 164 -3.14 -12.44 -19.88
N THR A 165 -2.73 -11.18 -19.81
CA THR A 165 -3.40 -10.16 -19.00
C THR A 165 -4.75 -9.77 -19.58
N GLN A 166 -4.84 -9.63 -20.91
CA GLN A 166 -6.11 -9.32 -21.58
C GLN A 166 -7.12 -10.45 -21.44
N SER A 167 -6.68 -11.72 -21.51
CA SER A 167 -7.55 -12.86 -21.25
C SER A 167 -7.99 -12.93 -19.79
N ALA A 168 -7.12 -12.60 -18.83
CA ALA A 168 -7.48 -12.50 -17.43
C ALA A 168 -8.52 -11.40 -17.15
N ILE A 169 -8.41 -10.23 -17.80
CA ILE A 169 -9.39 -9.13 -17.67
C ILE A 169 -10.76 -9.59 -18.16
N ASN A 170 -10.84 -10.18 -19.35
CA ASN A 170 -12.10 -10.67 -19.90
C ASN A 170 -12.75 -11.72 -19.00
N GLU A 171 -11.93 -12.64 -18.47
CA GLU A 171 -12.40 -13.68 -17.55
C GLU A 171 -12.87 -13.10 -16.20
N MET A 172 -12.23 -12.05 -15.69
CA MET A 172 -12.71 -11.33 -14.51
C MET A 172 -14.05 -10.63 -14.74
N GLU A 173 -14.23 -10.00 -15.91
CA GLU A 173 -15.49 -9.36 -16.30
C GLU A 173 -16.61 -10.39 -16.44
N ASP A 174 -16.33 -11.55 -17.03
CA ASP A 174 -17.27 -12.67 -17.11
C ASP A 174 -17.68 -13.15 -15.71
N CYS A 175 -16.71 -13.34 -14.80
CA CYS A 175 -16.96 -13.74 -13.43
C CYS A 175 -17.81 -12.73 -12.64
N ASP A 176 -17.57 -11.43 -12.81
CA ASP A 176 -18.36 -10.37 -12.18
C ASP A 176 -19.79 -10.32 -12.76
N SER A 177 -19.93 -10.41 -14.08
CA SER A 177 -21.23 -10.39 -14.76
C SER A 177 -22.14 -11.57 -14.36
N LEU A 178 -21.53 -12.73 -14.09
CA LEU A 178 -22.23 -13.95 -13.68
C LEU A 178 -22.36 -14.07 -12.14
N ASN A 179 -21.75 -13.15 -11.39
CA ASN A 179 -21.60 -13.24 -9.93
C ASN A 179 -21.09 -14.63 -9.48
N GLU A 180 -20.13 -15.17 -10.23
CA GLU A 180 -19.60 -16.53 -10.07
C GLU A 180 -18.38 -16.51 -9.14
N ILE A 181 -18.43 -17.27 -8.04
CA ILE A 181 -17.27 -17.48 -7.16
C ILE A 181 -16.70 -18.88 -7.45
N SER A 182 -15.70 -18.95 -8.34
CA SER A 182 -15.06 -20.21 -8.72
C SER A 182 -13.53 -20.14 -8.77
N ALA A 183 -12.88 -21.31 -8.84
CA ALA A 183 -11.42 -21.39 -8.93
C ALA A 183 -10.85 -20.73 -10.20
N ARG A 184 -11.65 -20.69 -11.28
CA ARG A 184 -11.34 -20.00 -12.54
C ARG A 184 -11.24 -18.50 -12.32
N CYS A 185 -12.26 -17.91 -11.71
CA CYS A 185 -12.30 -16.49 -11.33
C CYS A 185 -11.14 -16.11 -10.39
N GLY A 186 -10.85 -16.97 -9.40
CA GLY A 186 -9.71 -16.76 -8.51
C GLY A 186 -8.35 -16.81 -9.22
N GLN A 187 -8.19 -17.64 -10.25
CA GLN A 187 -6.96 -17.68 -11.05
C GLN A 187 -6.83 -16.46 -11.98
N ALA A 188 -7.93 -16.03 -12.61
CA ALA A 188 -7.96 -14.85 -13.45
C ALA A 188 -7.55 -13.60 -12.66
N MET A 189 -8.11 -13.42 -11.46
CA MET A 189 -7.75 -12.31 -10.58
C MET A 189 -6.27 -12.31 -10.20
N ARG A 190 -5.70 -13.48 -9.86
CA ARG A 190 -4.26 -13.60 -9.58
C ARG A 190 -3.38 -13.25 -10.78
N ASN A 191 -3.74 -13.73 -11.97
CA ASN A 191 -2.98 -13.45 -13.19
C ASN A 191 -2.98 -11.95 -13.51
N TYR A 192 -4.12 -11.29 -13.31
CA TYR A 192 -4.25 -9.84 -13.46
C TYR A 192 -3.38 -9.09 -12.42
N ASP A 193 -3.48 -9.45 -11.14
CA ASP A 193 -2.72 -8.83 -10.07
C ASP A 193 -1.20 -8.98 -10.28
N ASP A 194 -0.74 -10.15 -10.72
CA ASP A 194 0.67 -10.41 -11.03
C ASP A 194 1.17 -9.54 -12.19
N ALA A 195 0.36 -9.40 -13.24
CA ALA A 195 0.70 -8.57 -14.40
C ALA A 195 0.77 -7.07 -14.05
N ILE A 196 -0.16 -6.59 -13.22
CA ILE A 196 -0.18 -5.22 -12.71
C ILE A 196 1.03 -4.95 -11.81
N SER A 197 1.28 -5.85 -10.86
CA SER A 197 2.40 -5.73 -9.93
C SER A 197 3.73 -5.68 -10.67
N THR A 198 3.89 -6.52 -11.70
CA THR A 198 5.07 -6.52 -12.57
C THR A 198 5.22 -5.21 -13.35
N ALA A 199 4.13 -4.70 -13.93
CA ALA A 199 4.14 -3.44 -14.67
C ALA A 199 4.54 -2.25 -13.78
N TRP A 200 3.97 -2.13 -12.58
CA TRP A 200 4.32 -1.08 -11.61
C TRP A 200 5.76 -1.20 -11.12
N SER A 201 6.23 -2.41 -10.84
CA SER A 201 7.60 -2.65 -10.39
C SER A 201 8.63 -2.21 -11.45
N LEU A 202 8.43 -2.61 -12.70
CA LEU A 202 9.30 -2.22 -13.81
C LEU A 202 9.21 -0.72 -14.12
N GLY A 203 8.00 -0.16 -14.10
CA GLY A 203 7.77 1.27 -14.32
C GLY A 203 8.41 2.16 -13.26
N THR A 204 8.28 1.79 -11.99
CA THR A 204 8.90 2.55 -10.87
C THR A 204 10.42 2.50 -10.92
N LEU A 205 11.02 1.34 -11.23
CA LEU A 205 12.46 1.23 -11.46
C LEU A 205 12.93 2.10 -12.63
N GLY A 206 12.17 2.13 -13.73
CA GLY A 206 12.43 3.03 -14.86
C GLY A 206 12.42 4.51 -14.45
N ILE A 207 11.39 4.94 -13.72
CA ILE A 207 11.25 6.32 -13.22
C ILE A 207 12.43 6.68 -12.28
N MET A 208 12.75 5.83 -11.31
CA MET A 208 13.86 6.06 -10.39
C MET A 208 15.21 6.16 -11.13
N THR A 209 15.42 5.32 -12.13
CA THR A 209 16.63 5.34 -12.95
C THR A 209 16.76 6.65 -13.73
N ILE A 210 15.68 7.14 -14.33
CA ILE A 210 15.67 8.42 -15.05
C ILE A 210 15.86 9.59 -14.08
N ALA A 211 15.15 9.61 -12.96
CA ALA A 211 15.25 10.66 -11.96
C ALA A 211 16.66 10.75 -11.37
N GLY A 212 17.22 9.61 -10.95
CA GLY A 212 18.57 9.54 -10.38
C GLY A 212 19.67 9.91 -11.39
N THR A 213 19.46 9.65 -12.67
CA THR A 213 20.42 10.01 -13.73
C THR A 213 20.32 11.49 -14.10
N SER A 214 19.10 12.04 -14.18
CA SER A 214 18.81 13.40 -14.64
C SER A 214 19.07 14.48 -13.58
N ILE A 215 19.02 14.13 -12.30
CA ILE A 215 19.22 15.07 -11.20
C ILE A 215 20.69 15.08 -10.76
N ASN A 216 21.25 16.27 -10.57
CA ASN A 216 22.52 16.45 -9.89
C ASN A 216 22.27 17.12 -8.54
N ILE A 217 22.61 16.39 -7.47
CA ILE A 217 22.42 16.84 -6.11
C ILE A 217 23.76 17.40 -5.62
N GLN A 218 23.84 18.72 -5.48
CA GLN A 218 25.02 19.39 -4.92
C GLN A 218 24.86 19.47 -3.40
N ARG A 219 25.84 18.92 -2.66
CA ARG A 219 25.88 19.09 -1.20
C ARG A 219 26.08 20.57 -0.87
N PRO A 220 25.46 21.07 0.20
CA PRO A 220 25.84 22.37 0.74
C PRO A 220 27.33 22.35 1.05
N GLU A 221 28.03 23.35 0.56
CA GLU A 221 29.45 23.54 0.81
C GLU A 221 29.59 23.80 2.31
N ASN A 222 30.15 22.83 3.06
CA ASN A 222 30.63 23.16 4.39
C ASN A 222 31.72 24.21 4.18
N ASN A 223 31.50 25.43 4.66
CA ASN A 223 32.56 26.42 4.84
C ASN A 223 33.59 25.85 5.83
N LEU A 224 34.47 24.98 5.33
CA LEU A 224 35.70 24.54 5.97
C LEU A 224 36.84 25.11 5.14
N GLU A 225 36.90 26.44 5.07
CA GLU A 225 38.07 27.20 4.64
C GLU A 225 37.91 28.65 5.14
N SER A 226 38.24 28.88 6.41
CA SER A 226 38.86 30.11 6.95
C SER A 226 38.92 30.09 8.48
N GLU A 227 39.89 29.37 9.04
CA GLU A 227 40.90 29.88 9.99
C GLU A 227 41.91 28.78 10.34
#